data_AF-A0A8T4X0W3-F1
#
_entry.id   AF-A0A8T4X0W3-F1
#
_cell.length_a   1.000
_cell.length_b   1.000
_cell.length_c   1.000
_cell.angle_alpha   90.00
_cell.angle_beta   90.00
_cell.angle_gamma   90.00
#
_symmetry.space_group_name_H-M   'P 1'
#
loop_
_entity.id
_entity.type
_entity.pdbx_description
1 polymer ?
#
loop_
_entity_poly.entity_id
_entity_poly.type
_entity_poly.pdbx_seq_one_letter_code
_entity_poly.pdbx_strand_id
1 'polypeptide(L)'
;MPKPSEYQGKVREANRMNVLSFLKSGKPLRFKELKDLTKLSQMGLYKILKELEENKIIKYYHIGKTPVYEITKKGLTSFSETMTLGIIMDQIQKEDGEYHRDYFRRKTMMETQGLTWGIQDDIVINKDLENKIQPLLIEIIKNIHNTIYQNTKDISKIKDIDSKNIKNKKIVLGLIIEYDELIKSINENSLEIYQNIIKKQKYPKNKFQKASEELSELEKI
;
A
#
# COMPACT_ATOMS: atom_id res chain seq x y z
N MET A 1 20.88 -5.76 12.72
CA MET A 1 21.25 -4.49 12.06
C MET A 1 21.04 -4.64 10.56
N PRO A 2 20.31 -3.74 9.88
CA PRO A 2 20.11 -3.80 8.43
C PRO A 2 21.44 -3.71 7.68
N LYS A 3 21.53 -4.32 6.49
CA LYS A 3 22.76 -4.30 5.69
C LYS A 3 23.03 -2.89 5.15
N PRO A 4 24.29 -2.45 4.98
CA PRO A 4 24.62 -1.10 4.49
C PRO A 4 23.92 -0.72 3.17
N SER A 5 23.67 -1.70 2.29
CA SER A 5 22.94 -1.53 1.03
C SER A 5 21.45 -1.23 1.20
N GLU A 6 20.81 -1.75 2.26
CA GLU A 6 19.40 -1.50 2.58
C GLU A 6 19.21 -0.08 3.14
N TYR A 7 20.20 0.42 3.88
CA TYR A 7 20.23 1.79 4.37
C TYR A 7 20.34 2.81 3.22
N GLN A 8 21.20 2.52 2.24
CA GLN A 8 21.34 3.36 1.04
C GLN A 8 20.06 3.38 0.18
N GLY A 9 19.34 2.26 0.08
CA GLY A 9 18.05 2.19 -0.60
C GLY A 9 16.99 3.06 0.07
N LYS A 10 16.85 3.00 1.39
CA LYS A 10 15.90 3.81 2.16
C LYS A 10 16.19 5.31 2.06
N VAL A 11 17.46 5.71 2.17
CA VAL A 11 17.87 7.12 2.04
C VAL A 11 17.61 7.64 0.62
N ARG A 12 17.88 6.84 -0.41
CA ARG A 12 17.58 7.21 -1.80
C ARG A 12 16.08 7.42 -2.02
N GLU A 13 15.25 6.54 -1.47
CA GLU A 13 13.80 6.66 -1.59
C GLU A 13 13.25 7.88 -0.84
N ALA A 14 13.73 8.13 0.38
CA ALA A 14 13.37 9.33 1.14
C ALA A 14 13.74 10.62 0.39
N ASN A 15 14.93 10.67 -0.21
CA ASN A 15 15.37 11.81 -1.03
C ASN A 15 14.51 11.98 -2.29
N ARG A 16 14.14 10.87 -2.95
CA ARG A 16 13.23 10.85 -4.09
C ARG A 16 11.85 11.39 -3.71
N MET A 17 11.32 10.99 -2.55
CA MET A 17 10.05 11.50 -2.03
C MET A 17 10.10 12.99 -1.72
N ASN A 18 11.19 13.46 -1.10
CA ASN A 18 11.40 14.87 -0.79
C ASN A 18 11.41 15.74 -2.06
N VAL A 19 12.04 15.28 -3.15
CA VAL A 19 11.98 15.99 -4.45
C VAL A 19 10.55 16.07 -4.98
N LEU A 20 9.80 14.97 -4.93
CA LEU A 20 8.44 14.93 -5.45
C LEU A 20 7.45 15.77 -4.60
N SER A 21 7.65 15.90 -3.28
CA SER A 21 6.77 16.69 -2.42
C SER A 21 6.79 18.17 -2.76
N PHE A 22 7.94 18.72 -3.18
CA PHE A 22 8.03 20.10 -3.66
C PHE A 22 7.38 20.27 -5.04
N LEU A 23 7.55 19.30 -5.95
CA LEU A 23 6.96 19.33 -7.28
C LEU A 23 5.43 19.13 -7.26
N LYS A 24 4.87 18.49 -6.23
CA LYS A 24 3.42 18.32 -6.04
C LYS A 24 2.67 19.66 -5.94
N SER A 25 3.33 20.74 -5.55
CA SER A 25 2.71 22.08 -5.47
C SER A 25 2.12 22.58 -6.80
N GLY A 26 2.39 21.90 -7.92
CA GLY A 26 1.81 22.18 -9.24
C GLY A 26 2.53 23.29 -9.99
N LYS A 27 3.54 23.91 -9.38
CA LYS A 27 4.41 24.90 -10.04
C LYS A 27 5.65 24.22 -10.59
N PRO A 28 6.05 24.50 -11.84
CA PRO A 28 7.33 24.05 -12.38
C PRO A 28 8.48 24.65 -11.57
N LEU A 29 9.44 23.83 -11.15
CA LEU A 29 10.60 24.24 -10.36
C LEU A 29 11.90 24.06 -11.14
N ARG A 30 12.83 24.99 -10.99
CA ARG A 30 14.18 24.91 -11.54
C ARG A 30 15.05 23.96 -10.72
N PHE A 31 16.13 23.49 -11.35
CA PHE A 31 17.14 22.67 -10.67
C PHE A 31 17.70 23.36 -9.40
N LYS A 32 18.03 24.65 -9.50
CA LYS A 32 18.56 25.42 -8.36
C LYS A 32 17.56 25.51 -7.21
N GLU A 33 16.31 25.81 -7.52
CA GLU A 33 15.21 25.89 -6.53
C GLU A 33 15.01 24.54 -5.83
N LEU A 34 14.98 23.44 -6.59
CA LEU A 34 14.89 22.09 -6.03
C LEU A 34 16.10 21.73 -5.16
N LYS A 35 17.31 22.12 -5.57
CA LYS A 35 18.53 21.90 -4.79
C LYS A 35 18.47 22.63 -3.45
N ASP A 36 18.05 23.90 -3.47
CA ASP A 36 17.97 24.74 -2.28
C ASP A 36 16.88 24.23 -1.32
N LEU A 37 15.73 23.80 -1.85
CA LEU A 37 14.62 23.23 -1.07
C LEU A 37 14.96 21.86 -0.46
N THR A 38 15.54 20.97 -1.25
CA THR A 38 15.80 19.57 -0.82
C THR A 38 17.10 19.40 -0.05
N LYS A 39 18.02 20.40 -0.12
CA LYS A 39 19.37 20.36 0.45
C LYS A 39 20.23 19.17 -0.05
N LEU A 40 19.87 18.58 -1.19
CA LEU A 40 20.61 17.48 -1.79
C LEU A 40 21.88 17.97 -2.48
N SER A 41 22.86 17.07 -2.57
CA SER A 41 24.02 17.31 -3.42
C SER A 41 23.58 17.42 -4.89
N GLN A 42 24.30 18.21 -5.68
CA GLN A 42 23.99 18.41 -7.10
C GLN A 42 23.92 17.08 -7.87
N MET A 43 24.87 16.18 -7.61
CA MET A 43 24.89 14.86 -8.24
C MET A 43 23.75 13.96 -7.74
N GLY A 44 23.39 14.05 -6.45
CA GLY A 44 22.27 13.31 -5.88
C GLY A 44 20.94 13.73 -6.49
N LEU A 45 20.68 15.04 -6.57
CA LEU A 45 19.48 15.59 -7.18
C LEU A 45 19.40 15.25 -8.68
N TYR A 46 20.52 15.37 -9.40
CA TYR A 46 20.56 15.02 -10.84
C TYR A 46 20.17 13.56 -11.09
N LYS A 47 20.73 12.61 -10.33
CA LYS A 47 20.39 11.18 -10.46
C LYS A 47 18.91 10.93 -10.21
N ILE A 48 18.34 11.55 -9.18
CA ILE A 48 16.92 11.41 -8.83
C ILE A 48 16.04 11.98 -9.95
N LEU A 49 16.32 13.19 -10.43
CA LEU A 49 15.53 13.81 -11.49
C LEU A 49 15.58 13.01 -12.79
N LYS A 50 16.77 12.52 -13.17
CA LYS A 50 16.94 11.66 -14.34
C LYS A 50 16.10 10.39 -14.24
N GLU A 51 16.15 9.69 -13.10
CA GLU A 51 15.35 8.49 -12.87
C GLU A 51 13.84 8.78 -12.90
N LEU A 52 13.40 9.88 -12.29
CA LEU A 52 12.00 10.28 -12.28
C LEU A 52 11.48 10.64 -13.68
N GLU A 53 12.33 11.27 -14.50
CA GLU A 53 12.03 11.60 -15.89
C GLU A 53 11.96 10.35 -16.77
N GLU A 54 12.94 9.44 -16.68
CA GLU A 54 12.96 8.14 -17.37
C GLU A 54 11.67 7.34 -17.11
N ASN A 55 11.17 7.40 -15.86
CA ASN A 55 9.93 6.73 -15.44
C ASN A 55 8.65 7.52 -15.76
N LYS A 56 8.75 8.69 -16.39
CA LYS A 56 7.63 9.60 -16.73
C LYS A 56 6.84 10.10 -15.52
N ILE A 57 7.47 10.15 -14.35
CA ILE A 57 6.89 10.68 -13.09
C ILE A 57 6.93 12.21 -13.11
N ILE A 58 7.99 12.77 -13.67
CA ILE A 58 8.15 14.21 -13.91
C ILE A 58 8.36 14.45 -15.41
N LYS A 59 8.16 15.69 -15.85
CA LYS A 59 8.56 16.18 -17.17
C LYS A 59 9.62 17.25 -17.01
N TYR A 60 10.63 17.22 -17.88
CA TYR A 60 11.64 18.26 -18.04
C TYR A 60 11.35 19.04 -19.31
N TYR A 61 11.31 20.37 -19.22
CA TYR A 61 11.07 21.23 -20.37
C TYR A 61 11.58 22.65 -20.08
N HIS A 62 11.48 23.54 -21.07
CA HIS A 62 11.94 24.92 -20.93
C HIS A 62 10.77 25.89 -20.87
N ILE A 63 10.83 26.85 -19.94
CA ILE A 63 10.02 28.06 -19.96
C ILE A 63 10.95 29.19 -20.43
N GLY A 64 10.81 29.57 -21.70
CA GLY A 64 11.78 30.44 -22.37
C GLY A 64 13.15 29.76 -22.46
N LYS A 65 14.20 30.41 -21.92
CA LYS A 65 15.56 29.83 -21.83
C LYS A 65 15.81 29.04 -20.54
N THR A 66 14.81 28.90 -19.68
CA THR A 66 14.97 28.35 -18.34
C THR A 66 14.51 26.91 -18.27
N PRO A 67 15.38 25.95 -17.92
CA PRO A 67 14.98 24.55 -17.71
C PRO A 67 14.22 24.38 -16.39
N VAL A 68 13.10 23.66 -16.44
CA VAL A 68 12.21 23.40 -15.30
C VAL A 68 11.74 21.95 -15.27
N TYR A 69 11.32 21.52 -14.08
CA TYR A 69 10.76 20.21 -13.80
C TYR A 69 9.35 20.39 -13.24
N GLU A 70 8.42 19.55 -13.68
CA GLU A 70 7.04 19.54 -13.18
C GLU A 70 6.58 18.09 -13.04
N ILE A 71 5.77 17.80 -12.01
CA ILE A 71 5.19 16.47 -11.84
C ILE A 71 4.15 16.19 -12.93
N THR A 72 4.10 14.97 -13.46
CA THR A 72 3.07 14.57 -14.43
C THR A 72 1.81 14.08 -13.71
N LYS A 73 0.70 13.88 -14.44
CA LYS A 73 -0.49 13.21 -13.90
C LYS A 73 -0.17 11.80 -13.38
N LYS A 74 0.67 11.04 -14.11
CA LYS A 74 1.19 9.73 -13.68
C LYS A 74 1.98 9.87 -12.38
N GLY A 75 2.81 10.90 -12.29
CA GLY A 75 3.56 11.21 -11.08
C GLY A 75 2.66 11.50 -9.89
N LEU A 76 1.63 12.33 -10.05
CA LEU A 76 0.65 12.63 -9.01
C LEU A 76 -0.08 11.39 -8.51
N THR A 77 -0.53 10.50 -9.40
CA THR A 77 -1.16 9.22 -9.02
C THR A 77 -0.18 8.32 -8.26
N SER A 78 1.05 8.18 -8.75
CA SER A 78 2.09 7.41 -8.05
C SER A 78 2.49 8.02 -6.71
N PHE A 79 2.32 9.33 -6.56
CA PHE A 79 2.64 10.10 -5.36
C PHE A 79 1.53 10.00 -4.31
N SER A 80 0.24 9.90 -4.68
CA SER A 80 -0.86 9.95 -3.71
C SER A 80 -1.20 8.60 -3.07
N GLU A 81 -1.04 7.47 -3.75
CA GLU A 81 -1.60 6.20 -3.26
C GLU A 81 -0.67 5.41 -2.33
N THR A 82 0.61 5.28 -2.67
CA THR A 82 1.58 4.52 -1.84
C THR A 82 2.16 5.37 -0.70
N MET A 83 2.24 6.69 -0.90
CA MET A 83 2.76 7.60 0.13
C MET A 83 1.78 7.79 1.28
N THR A 84 0.47 7.71 1.03
CA THR A 84 -0.54 7.85 2.09
C THR A 84 -0.38 6.76 3.15
N LEU A 85 -0.21 5.50 2.73
CA LEU A 85 0.05 4.41 3.68
C LEU A 85 1.37 4.61 4.43
N GLY A 86 2.45 4.96 3.73
CA GLY A 86 3.75 5.21 4.38
C GLY A 86 3.74 6.39 5.35
N ILE A 87 3.06 7.50 5.00
CA ILE A 87 2.92 8.68 5.87
C ILE A 87 2.09 8.34 7.11
N ILE A 88 0.99 7.60 6.95
CA ILE A 88 0.16 7.18 8.09
C ILE A 88 0.97 6.28 9.03
N MET A 89 1.73 5.32 8.47
CA MET A 89 2.62 4.46 9.26
C MET A 89 3.68 5.28 10.01
N ASP A 90 4.32 6.24 9.33
CA ASP A 90 5.34 7.12 9.92
C ASP A 90 4.73 8.02 11.00
N GLN A 91 3.49 8.50 10.82
CA GLN A 91 2.80 9.35 11.79
C GLN A 91 2.47 8.57 13.05
N ILE A 92 1.87 7.37 12.92
CA ILE A 92 1.56 6.52 14.06
C ILE A 92 2.84 6.20 14.85
N GLN A 93 3.94 5.89 14.16
CA GLN A 93 5.23 5.63 14.81
C GLN A 93 5.84 6.87 15.49
N LYS A 94 5.60 8.09 14.97
CA LYS A 94 6.00 9.34 15.63
C LYS A 94 5.18 9.64 16.88
N GLU A 95 3.94 9.15 16.93
CA GLU A 95 3.03 9.22 18.07
C GLU A 95 3.20 8.00 18.99
N ASP A 96 4.43 7.50 19.12
CA ASP A 96 4.84 6.34 19.92
C ASP A 96 4.19 4.99 19.56
N GLY A 97 3.47 4.90 18.45
CA GLY A 97 2.89 3.65 17.98
C GLY A 97 3.92 2.61 17.51
N GLU A 98 3.54 1.34 17.58
CA GLU A 98 4.42 0.22 17.27
C GLU A 98 4.16 -0.34 15.87
N TYR A 99 5.26 -0.66 15.17
CA TYR A 99 5.24 -1.40 13.91
C TYR A 99 5.64 -2.85 14.16
N HIS A 100 4.72 -3.76 13.87
CA HIS A 100 4.99 -5.20 13.89
C HIS A 100 5.00 -5.74 12.47
N ARG A 101 6.20 -6.17 12.06
CA ARG A 101 6.40 -6.87 10.80
C ARG A 101 6.09 -8.35 10.95
N ASP A 102 5.36 -8.94 10.00
CA ASP A 102 4.93 -10.35 10.06
C ASP A 102 4.30 -10.65 11.44
N TYR A 103 3.27 -9.87 11.79
CA TYR A 103 2.67 -9.84 13.13
C TYR A 103 2.16 -11.20 13.58
N PHE A 104 1.48 -11.94 12.69
CA PHE A 104 1.06 -13.32 12.91
C PHE A 104 2.19 -14.34 12.70
N ARG A 105 3.36 -13.92 12.20
CA ARG A 105 4.56 -14.73 11.94
C ARG A 105 4.36 -15.86 10.92
N ARG A 106 3.24 -15.87 10.20
CA ARG A 106 2.91 -16.98 9.30
C ARG A 106 3.88 -17.04 8.13
N LYS A 107 4.34 -15.91 7.61
CA LYS A 107 5.30 -15.92 6.52
C LYS A 107 6.59 -16.61 6.95
N THR A 108 7.17 -16.16 8.06
CA THR A 108 8.40 -16.76 8.60
C THR A 108 8.20 -18.25 8.89
N MET A 109 7.08 -18.63 9.53
CA MET A 109 6.79 -20.03 9.85
C MET A 109 6.71 -20.91 8.59
N MET A 110 5.98 -20.47 7.56
CA MET A 110 5.86 -21.22 6.30
C MET A 110 7.21 -21.35 5.59
N GLU A 111 8.00 -20.27 5.54
CA GLU A 111 9.34 -20.30 4.96
C GLU A 111 10.25 -21.32 5.68
N THR A 112 10.21 -21.38 7.02
CA THR A 112 10.97 -22.38 7.79
C THR A 112 10.54 -23.82 7.55
N GLN A 113 9.29 -24.03 7.12
CA GLN A 113 8.74 -25.34 6.77
C GLN A 113 8.91 -25.68 5.27
N GLY A 114 9.58 -24.82 4.50
CA GLY A 114 9.74 -25.01 3.05
C GLY A 114 8.47 -24.75 2.24
N LEU A 115 7.47 -24.09 2.83
CA LEU A 115 6.19 -23.75 2.20
C LEU A 115 6.22 -22.33 1.63
N THR A 116 5.69 -22.15 0.42
CA THR A 116 5.87 -20.92 -0.38
C THR A 116 4.69 -19.95 -0.35
N TRP A 117 3.62 -20.29 0.34
CA TRP A 117 2.39 -19.49 0.35
C TRP A 117 2.33 -18.45 1.46
N GLY A 118 3.30 -18.44 2.38
CA GLY A 118 3.32 -17.57 3.56
C GLY A 118 2.97 -16.11 3.23
N ILE A 119 1.82 -15.64 3.71
CA ILE A 119 1.36 -14.25 3.56
C ILE A 119 2.00 -13.41 4.67
N GLN A 120 2.57 -12.26 4.29
CA GLN A 120 3.10 -11.28 5.24
C GLN A 120 1.99 -10.32 5.67
N ASP A 121 1.75 -10.22 6.97
CA ASP A 121 0.92 -9.19 7.60
C ASP A 121 1.79 -8.23 8.38
N ASP A 122 1.77 -6.98 7.95
CA ASP A 122 2.43 -5.88 8.64
C ASP A 122 1.35 -5.01 9.28
N ILE A 123 1.46 -4.73 10.57
CA ILE A 123 0.51 -3.90 11.31
C ILE A 123 1.25 -2.76 12.00
N VAL A 124 0.66 -1.57 11.95
CA VAL A 124 1.10 -0.39 12.70
C VAL A 124 -0.05 0.04 13.59
N ILE A 125 0.18 0.14 14.89
CA ILE A 125 -0.86 0.40 15.88
C ILE A 125 -0.43 1.58 16.74
N ASN A 126 -1.34 2.50 16.99
CA ASN A 126 -1.08 3.58 17.94
C ASN A 126 -0.99 3.00 19.36
N LYS A 127 0.00 3.43 20.14
CA LYS A 127 0.27 2.93 21.50
C LYS A 127 -0.94 3.00 22.42
N ASP A 128 -1.76 4.03 22.26
CA ASP A 128 -2.99 4.22 23.04
C ASP A 128 -4.06 3.14 22.77
N LEU A 129 -3.89 2.34 21.72
CA LEU A 129 -4.79 1.24 21.35
C LEU A 129 -4.30 -0.14 21.80
N GLU A 130 -3.02 -0.30 22.19
CA GLU A 130 -2.45 -1.60 22.57
C GLU A 130 -3.18 -2.23 23.77
N ASN A 131 -3.69 -1.40 24.68
CA ASN A 131 -4.43 -1.83 25.87
C ASN A 131 -5.96 -1.72 25.72
N LYS A 132 -6.45 -1.36 24.52
CA LYS A 132 -7.88 -1.26 24.21
C LYS A 132 -8.34 -2.49 23.42
N ILE A 133 -9.62 -2.55 23.06
CA ILE A 133 -10.14 -3.61 22.18
C ILE A 133 -9.46 -3.45 20.82
N GLN A 134 -8.42 -4.25 20.56
CA GLN A 134 -7.72 -4.27 19.29
C GLN A 134 -8.53 -5.09 18.26
N PRO A 135 -9.04 -4.47 17.19
CA PRO A 135 -9.95 -5.15 16.26
C PRO A 135 -9.22 -6.20 15.38
N LEU A 136 -7.88 -6.17 15.37
CA LEU A 136 -7.02 -7.07 14.60
C LEU A 136 -6.19 -7.96 15.53
N LEU A 137 -6.87 -8.78 16.32
CA LEU A 137 -6.23 -9.84 17.09
C LEU A 137 -5.56 -10.86 16.16
N ILE A 138 -4.53 -11.53 16.67
CA ILE A 138 -3.77 -12.59 15.98
C ILE A 138 -4.70 -13.63 15.31
N GLU A 139 -5.75 -14.09 16.01
CA GLU A 139 -6.67 -15.09 15.46
C GLU A 139 -7.52 -14.54 14.30
N ILE A 140 -7.84 -13.24 14.31
CA ILE A 140 -8.56 -12.58 13.20
C ILE A 140 -7.64 -12.51 11.98
N ILE A 141 -6.38 -12.10 12.16
CA ILE A 141 -5.39 -12.05 11.06
C ILE A 141 -5.14 -13.44 10.46
N LYS A 142 -5.03 -14.47 11.31
CA LYS A 142 -4.94 -15.87 10.89
C LYS A 142 -6.13 -16.27 10.00
N ASN A 143 -7.34 -15.90 10.38
CA ASN A 143 -8.54 -16.17 9.59
C ASN A 143 -8.49 -15.45 8.25
N ILE A 144 -8.12 -14.17 8.22
CA ILE A 144 -7.93 -13.40 6.99
C ILE A 144 -6.92 -14.09 6.06
N HIS A 145 -5.78 -14.53 6.58
CA HIS A 145 -4.77 -15.25 5.79
C HIS A 145 -5.30 -16.57 5.22
N ASN A 146 -6.06 -17.34 6.02
CA ASN A 146 -6.69 -18.57 5.56
C ASN A 146 -7.68 -18.29 4.43
N THR A 147 -8.55 -17.29 4.61
CA THR A 147 -9.55 -16.90 3.60
C THR A 147 -8.89 -16.43 2.31
N ILE A 148 -7.86 -15.57 2.37
CA ILE A 148 -7.14 -15.12 1.18
C ILE A 148 -6.53 -16.30 0.43
N TYR A 149 -5.87 -17.23 1.16
CA TYR A 149 -5.27 -18.40 0.54
C TYR A 149 -6.31 -19.30 -0.14
N GLN A 150 -7.41 -19.61 0.55
CA GLN A 150 -8.45 -20.47 -0.02
C GLN A 150 -9.12 -19.83 -1.22
N ASN A 151 -9.50 -18.55 -1.13
CA ASN A 151 -10.08 -17.84 -2.27
C ASN A 151 -9.13 -17.82 -3.47
N THR A 152 -7.83 -17.61 -3.25
CA THR A 152 -6.83 -17.64 -4.32
C THR A 152 -6.71 -19.04 -4.93
N LYS A 153 -6.69 -20.07 -4.09
CA LYS A 153 -6.68 -21.48 -4.52
C LYS A 153 -7.92 -21.81 -5.35
N ASP A 154 -9.10 -21.38 -4.94
CA ASP A 154 -10.32 -21.71 -5.68
C ASP A 154 -10.45 -20.92 -6.98
N ILE A 155 -10.05 -19.64 -7.01
CA ILE A 155 -9.94 -18.87 -8.26
C ILE A 155 -8.98 -19.56 -9.24
N SER A 156 -7.88 -20.14 -8.75
CA SER A 156 -6.93 -20.86 -9.61
C SER A 156 -7.51 -22.13 -10.26
N LYS A 157 -8.61 -22.67 -9.74
CA LYS A 157 -9.34 -23.79 -10.37
C LYS A 157 -10.24 -23.32 -11.51
N ILE A 158 -10.74 -22.09 -11.43
CA ILE A 158 -11.72 -21.51 -12.37
C ILE A 158 -11.00 -20.79 -13.52
N LYS A 159 -9.81 -20.23 -13.25
CA LYS A 159 -9.01 -19.51 -14.25
C LYS A 159 -7.68 -20.22 -14.46
N ASP A 160 -7.32 -20.42 -15.73
CA ASP A 160 -5.96 -20.78 -16.10
C ASP A 160 -5.00 -19.65 -15.71
N ILE A 161 -4.32 -19.82 -14.57
CA ILE A 161 -3.26 -18.92 -14.14
C ILE A 161 -1.98 -19.33 -14.87
N ASP A 162 -1.53 -18.50 -15.81
CA ASP A 162 -0.23 -18.69 -16.48
C ASP A 162 0.93 -18.39 -15.51
N SER A 163 1.25 -19.40 -14.70
CA SER A 163 2.32 -19.37 -13.71
C SER A 163 3.72 -19.21 -14.32
N LYS A 164 3.91 -19.49 -15.61
CA LYS A 164 5.23 -19.40 -16.27
C LYS A 164 5.69 -17.95 -16.44
N ASN A 165 4.74 -17.03 -16.59
CA ASN A 165 5.01 -15.60 -16.81
C ASN A 165 4.91 -14.73 -15.54
N ILE A 166 4.44 -15.29 -14.42
CA ILE A 166 4.25 -14.56 -13.16
C ILE A 166 5.35 -14.95 -12.16
N LYS A 167 6.55 -14.40 -12.35
CA LYS A 167 7.68 -14.55 -11.41
C LYS A 167 7.91 -13.28 -10.59
N ASN A 168 8.22 -13.45 -9.30
CA ASN A 168 8.58 -12.37 -8.37
C ASN A 168 7.56 -11.22 -8.28
N LYS A 169 6.28 -11.49 -8.52
CA LYS A 169 5.20 -10.50 -8.39
C LYS A 169 4.64 -10.52 -6.97
N LYS A 170 4.21 -9.36 -6.50
CA LYS A 170 3.64 -9.16 -5.16
C LYS A 170 2.34 -8.39 -5.28
N ILE A 171 1.38 -8.76 -4.45
CA ILE A 171 0.14 -8.00 -4.23
C ILE A 171 0.26 -7.37 -2.84
N VAL A 172 -0.10 -6.09 -2.73
CA VAL A 172 -0.15 -5.36 -1.45
C VAL A 172 -1.57 -4.87 -1.26
N LEU A 173 -2.15 -5.20 -0.11
CA LEU A 173 -3.45 -4.71 0.34
C LEU A 173 -3.21 -3.90 1.62
N GLY A 174 -3.52 -2.60 1.58
CA GLY A 174 -3.49 -1.74 2.75
C GLY A 174 -4.91 -1.54 3.30
N LEU A 175 -5.07 -1.69 4.60
CA LEU A 175 -6.30 -1.36 5.32
C LEU A 175 -5.98 -0.27 6.33
N ILE A 176 -6.76 0.81 6.33
CA ILE A 176 -6.67 1.90 7.30
C ILE A 176 -7.97 1.85 8.10
N ILE A 177 -7.85 1.73 9.42
CA ILE A 177 -8.99 1.64 10.33
C ILE A 177 -8.91 2.83 11.28
N GLU A 178 -9.83 3.77 11.12
CA GLU A 178 -10.04 4.86 12.07
C GLU A 178 -10.85 4.32 13.26
N TYR A 179 -10.22 4.22 14.43
CA TYR A 179 -10.82 3.52 15.56
C TYR A 179 -12.12 4.16 16.04
N ASP A 180 -12.15 5.49 16.17
CA ASP A 180 -13.32 6.23 16.64
C ASP A 180 -14.51 6.08 15.70
N GLU A 181 -14.26 6.12 14.38
CA GLU A 181 -15.28 5.90 13.36
C GLU A 181 -15.78 4.45 13.36
N LEU A 182 -14.89 3.47 13.57
CA LEU A 182 -15.28 2.06 13.69
C LEU A 182 -16.21 1.85 14.91
N ILE A 183 -15.85 2.38 16.07
CA ILE A 183 -16.66 2.28 17.29
C ILE A 183 -18.01 2.96 17.08
N LYS A 184 -18.03 4.16 16.50
CA LYS A 184 -19.27 4.85 16.14
C LYS A 184 -20.14 4.00 15.22
N SER A 185 -19.55 3.40 14.18
CA SER A 185 -20.28 2.55 13.24
C SER A 185 -20.88 1.30 13.90
N ILE A 186 -20.17 0.69 14.84
CA ILE A 186 -20.68 -0.43 15.65
C ILE A 186 -21.88 0.02 16.48
N ASN A 187 -21.76 1.14 17.18
CA ASN A 187 -22.84 1.68 18.03
C ASN A 187 -24.08 2.07 17.23
N GLU A 188 -23.90 2.53 15.99
CA GLU A 188 -24.99 2.91 15.08
C GLU A 188 -25.56 1.72 14.28
N ASN A 189 -25.06 0.49 14.48
CA ASN A 189 -25.41 -0.71 13.71
C ASN A 189 -25.29 -0.48 12.18
N SER A 190 -24.31 0.31 11.72
CA SER A 190 -24.23 0.71 10.31
C SER A 190 -24.05 -0.48 9.36
N LEU A 191 -23.43 -1.58 9.83
CA LEU A 191 -23.27 -2.80 9.04
C LEU A 191 -24.62 -3.44 8.69
N GLU A 192 -25.54 -3.52 9.64
CA GLU A 192 -26.87 -4.09 9.41
C GLU A 192 -27.67 -3.21 8.43
N ILE A 193 -27.59 -1.89 8.60
CA ILE A 193 -28.19 -0.91 7.68
C ILE A 193 -27.65 -1.12 6.26
N TYR A 194 -26.33 -1.24 6.10
CA TYR A 194 -25.69 -1.47 4.81
C TYR A 194 -26.14 -2.80 4.16
N GLN A 195 -26.17 -3.89 4.93
CA GLN A 195 -26.64 -5.19 4.44
C GLN A 195 -28.09 -5.12 3.93
N ASN A 196 -28.95 -4.38 4.64
CA ASN A 196 -30.34 -4.16 4.23
C ASN A 196 -30.46 -3.32 2.95
N ILE A 197 -29.55 -2.36 2.72
CA ILE A 197 -29.49 -1.56 1.48
C ILE A 197 -29.09 -2.45 0.30
N ILE A 198 -28.02 -3.24 0.43
CA ILE A 198 -27.55 -4.12 -0.67
C ILE A 198 -28.62 -5.13 -1.05
N LYS A 199 -29.29 -5.76 -0.07
CA LYS A 199 -30.38 -6.72 -0.34
C LYS A 199 -31.51 -6.12 -1.17
N LYS A 200 -31.74 -4.80 -1.08
CA LYS A 200 -32.77 -4.07 -1.83
C LYS A 200 -32.30 -3.60 -3.21
N GLN A 201 -30.99 -3.52 -3.47
CA GLN A 201 -30.44 -3.02 -4.73
C GLN A 201 -30.19 -4.16 -5.74
N LYS A 202 -30.99 -4.21 -6.82
CA LYS A 202 -30.75 -5.06 -8.01
C LYS A 202 -29.76 -4.38 -8.96
N TYR A 203 -28.47 -4.34 -8.62
CA TYR A 203 -27.45 -3.93 -9.59
C TYR A 203 -27.03 -5.08 -10.50
N PRO A 204 -26.76 -4.82 -11.80
CA PRO A 204 -26.14 -5.82 -12.66
C PRO A 204 -24.76 -6.19 -12.11
N LYS A 205 -24.58 -7.47 -11.82
CA LYS A 205 -23.39 -8.00 -11.15
C LYS A 205 -22.15 -7.87 -12.04
N ASN A 206 -21.06 -7.36 -11.50
CA ASN A 206 -19.78 -7.31 -12.20
C ASN A 206 -19.08 -8.69 -12.22
N LYS A 207 -18.01 -8.84 -13.02
CA LYS A 207 -17.29 -10.13 -13.18
C LYS A 207 -16.75 -10.70 -11.86
N PHE A 208 -16.38 -9.85 -10.90
CA PHE A 208 -15.87 -10.30 -9.60
C PHE A 208 -16.99 -10.79 -8.69
N GLN A 209 -18.15 -10.14 -8.73
CA GLN A 209 -19.35 -10.58 -8.01
C GLN A 209 -19.84 -11.93 -8.51
N LYS A 210 -19.81 -12.16 -9.83
CA LYS A 210 -20.14 -13.47 -10.41
C LYS A 210 -19.17 -14.57 -9.95
N ALA A 211 -17.86 -14.31 -10.02
CA ALA A 211 -16.86 -15.26 -9.55
C ALA A 211 -16.99 -15.55 -8.05
N SER A 212 -17.34 -14.54 -7.23
CA SER A 212 -17.59 -14.73 -5.79
C SER A 212 -18.81 -15.62 -5.51
N GLU A 213 -19.85 -15.56 -6.35
CA GLU A 213 -21.04 -16.39 -6.21
C GLU A 213 -20.79 -17.83 -6.65
N GLU A 214 -20.09 -18.03 -7.78
CA GLU A 214 -19.65 -19.35 -8.24
C GLU A 214 -18.80 -20.07 -7.18
N LEU A 215 -17.94 -19.32 -6.47
CA LEU A 215 -17.20 -19.84 -5.32
C LEU A 215 -18.13 -20.23 -4.15
N SER A 216 -19.11 -19.39 -3.82
CA SER A 216 -20.06 -19.67 -2.73
C SER A 216 -21.01 -20.84 -3.00
N GLU A 217 -21.24 -21.18 -4.27
CA GLU A 217 -22.03 -22.35 -4.67
C GLU A 217 -21.22 -23.65 -4.57
N LEU A 218 -19.91 -23.60 -4.81
CA LEU A 218 -19.01 -24.74 -4.63
C LEU A 218 -18.84 -25.14 -3.16
N GLU A 219 -19.01 -24.22 -2.21
CA GLU A 219 -18.95 -24.50 -0.76
C GLU A 219 -20.22 -25.19 -0.21
N LYS A 220 -21.30 -25.27 -1.00
CA LYS A 220 -22.59 -25.86 -0.58
C LYS A 220 -22.76 -27.33 -1.01
N ILE A 221 -21.78 -27.91 -1.69
CA ILE A 221 -21.73 -29.31 -2.16
C ILE A 221 -20.76 -30.09 -1.29
#